data_AF-A0A452YHG9-F1
#
_entry.id   AF-A0A452YHG9-F1
#
_cell.length_a   1.000
_cell.length_b   1.000
_cell.length_c   1.000
_cell.angle_alpha   90.00
_cell.angle_beta   90.00
_cell.angle_gamma   90.00
#
_symmetry.space_group_name_H-M   'P 1'
#
loop_
_entity.id
_entity.type
_entity.pdbx_description
1 polymer ?
#
loop_
_entity_poly.entity_id
_entity_poly.type
_entity_poly.pdbx_seq_one_letter_code
_entity_poly.pdbx_strand_id
1 'polypeptide(L)'
;FPLPPPDHPPTYQPPRRPISPHRHRYRRRRSSGSRSSRGTKNSCMAGVQERQYEEFFGGFYFDEDALSKDISLDGLDKELEEHKNYDVLISILTNGEKQRDMATMVEGNLGHIEQDLIQDYIKDNDSLVLLHDQIHDCDIVLSQIGSLLSGFQVYS
;
A
#
# COMPACT_ATOMS: atom_id res chain seq x y z
N PHE A 1 21.09 45.69 -14.40
CA PHE A 1 20.24 45.05 -13.38
C PHE A 1 20.33 43.54 -13.55
N PRO A 2 20.78 42.78 -12.54
CA PRO A 2 20.81 41.33 -12.63
C PRO A 2 19.37 40.78 -12.62
N LEU A 3 19.12 39.76 -13.43
CA LEU A 3 17.82 39.08 -13.49
C LEU A 3 17.58 38.32 -12.17
N PRO A 4 16.35 38.31 -11.66
CA PRO A 4 16.00 37.53 -10.48
C PRO A 4 16.15 36.02 -10.78
N PRO A 5 16.50 35.22 -9.78
CA PRO A 5 16.58 33.77 -9.93
C PRO A 5 15.20 33.18 -10.28
N PRO A 6 15.16 32.05 -11.01
CA PRO A 6 13.91 31.39 -11.35
C PRO A 6 13.21 30.88 -10.09
N ASP A 7 11.91 31.13 -9.98
CA ASP A 7 11.08 30.64 -8.89
C ASP A 7 11.13 29.10 -8.85
N HIS A 8 11.53 28.55 -7.70
CA HIS A 8 11.48 27.11 -7.48
C HIS A 8 10.01 26.66 -7.45
N PRO A 9 9.64 25.56 -8.15
CA PRO A 9 8.29 25.03 -8.08
C PRO A 9 7.96 24.62 -6.63
N PRO A 10 6.70 24.77 -6.19
CA PRO A 10 6.32 24.43 -4.83
C PRO A 10 6.57 22.95 -4.57
N THR A 11 7.44 22.65 -3.60
CA THR A 11 7.66 21.28 -3.11
C THR A 11 6.34 20.74 -2.56
N TYR A 12 5.82 19.68 -3.18
CA TYR A 12 4.61 19.01 -2.73
C TYR A 12 4.84 18.42 -1.32
N GLN A 13 4.17 18.98 -0.32
CA GLN A 13 4.14 18.40 1.03
C GLN A 13 2.88 17.53 1.17
N PRO A 14 3.01 16.22 1.37
CA PRO A 14 1.86 15.36 1.61
C PRO A 14 1.18 15.71 2.95
N PRO A 15 -0.16 15.58 3.04
CA PRO A 15 -0.89 15.88 4.26
C PRO A 15 -0.45 14.98 5.41
N ARG A 16 -0.14 15.58 6.57
CA ARG A 16 0.19 14.86 7.81
C ARG A 16 -0.97 13.94 8.18
N ARG A 17 -0.75 12.62 8.10
CA ARG A 17 -1.77 11.64 8.51
C ARG A 17 -1.94 11.69 10.04
N PRO A 18 -3.18 11.67 10.54
CA PRO A 18 -3.42 11.60 11.97
C PRO A 18 -2.91 10.27 12.54
N ILE A 19 -2.26 10.34 13.70
CA ILE A 19 -1.75 9.18 14.44
C ILE A 19 -2.95 8.31 14.82
N SER A 20 -3.00 7.09 14.26
CA SER A 20 -4.06 6.13 14.58
C SER A 20 -3.86 5.60 16.01
N PRO A 21 -4.89 5.62 16.87
CA PRO A 21 -4.73 5.13 18.24
C PRO A 21 -4.52 3.62 18.27
N HIS A 22 -3.61 3.21 19.15
CA HIS A 22 -3.18 1.84 19.37
C HIS A 22 -4.38 0.91 19.66
N ARG A 23 -4.67 -0.04 18.75
CA ARG A 23 -5.70 -1.07 18.99
C ARG A 23 -5.22 -2.06 20.04
N HIS A 24 -5.90 -2.11 21.18
CA HIS A 24 -5.75 -3.18 22.17
C HIS A 24 -6.22 -4.53 21.60
N ARG A 25 -5.33 -5.53 21.58
CA ARG A 25 -5.68 -6.93 21.27
C ARG A 25 -6.44 -7.54 22.44
N TYR A 26 -7.73 -7.83 22.26
CA TYR A 26 -8.48 -8.65 23.20
C TYR A 26 -8.17 -10.15 22.98
N ARG A 27 -7.60 -10.80 23.99
CA ARG A 27 -7.47 -12.27 24.05
C ARG A 27 -8.85 -12.90 24.28
N ARG A 28 -9.36 -13.69 23.33
CA ARG A 28 -10.59 -14.49 23.51
C ARG A 28 -10.34 -15.68 24.44
N ARG A 29 -11.00 -15.73 25.60
CA ARG A 29 -11.15 -16.94 26.42
C ARG A 29 -12.25 -17.83 25.82
N ARG A 30 -11.96 -19.11 25.58
CA ARG A 30 -12.97 -20.13 25.24
C ARG A 30 -13.70 -20.55 26.52
N SER A 31 -15.03 -20.50 26.52
CA SER A 31 -15.91 -20.88 27.63
C SER A 31 -16.66 -22.18 27.30
N SER A 32 -16.79 -23.06 28.28
CA SER A 32 -17.47 -24.35 28.22
C SER A 32 -18.97 -24.24 28.52
N GLY A 33 -19.77 -24.87 27.65
CA GLY A 33 -21.15 -25.39 27.73
C GLY A 33 -22.19 -24.89 28.78
N SER A 34 -23.41 -24.60 28.31
CA SER A 34 -24.61 -25.49 28.45
C SER A 34 -25.96 -24.78 28.21
N ARG A 35 -26.75 -25.36 27.29
CA ARG A 35 -28.23 -25.50 27.19
C ARG A 35 -29.24 -24.33 27.41
N SER A 36 -30.15 -24.26 26.42
CA SER A 36 -31.62 -24.09 26.51
C SER A 36 -32.24 -22.69 26.70
N SER A 37 -32.91 -22.16 25.67
CA SER A 37 -34.38 -22.12 25.56
C SER A 37 -34.83 -21.29 24.34
N ARG A 38 -36.03 -21.60 23.84
CA ARG A 38 -36.62 -21.10 22.59
C ARG A 38 -36.94 -19.61 22.67
N GLY A 39 -36.66 -18.90 21.59
CA GLY A 39 -37.09 -17.52 21.35
C GLY A 39 -36.83 -17.15 19.90
N THR A 40 -37.81 -17.39 19.04
CA THR A 40 -37.87 -16.84 17.68
C THR A 40 -37.81 -15.32 17.72
N LYS A 41 -36.80 -14.73 17.07
CA LYS A 41 -36.90 -13.53 16.24
C LYS A 41 -35.53 -13.13 15.67
N ASN A 42 -35.53 -12.86 14.36
CA ASN A 42 -34.56 -12.05 13.59
C ASN A 42 -33.38 -12.87 13.04
N SER A 43 -33.50 -13.43 11.84
CA SER A 43 -33.30 -12.78 10.54
C SER A 43 -31.84 -12.44 10.24
N CYS A 44 -31.46 -12.85 9.03
CA CYS A 44 -30.36 -12.41 8.17
C CYS A 44 -28.89 -12.70 8.57
N MET A 45 -28.37 -13.72 7.87
CA MET A 45 -27.05 -13.85 7.25
C MET A 45 -25.86 -14.32 8.09
N ALA A 46 -25.66 -15.63 7.98
CA ALA A 46 -24.38 -16.31 8.08
C ALA A 46 -23.42 -15.83 6.97
N GLY A 47 -22.12 -15.85 7.29
CA GLY A 47 -21.03 -15.89 6.33
C GLY A 47 -20.81 -14.59 5.56
N VAL A 48 -19.89 -13.74 6.04
CA VAL A 48 -19.16 -12.86 5.11
C VAL A 48 -18.24 -13.77 4.32
N GLN A 49 -18.80 -14.29 3.25
CA GLN A 49 -18.16 -15.06 2.21
C GLN A 49 -17.11 -14.15 1.57
N GLU A 50 -15.84 -14.55 1.67
CA GLU A 50 -14.79 -14.15 0.73
C GLU A 50 -15.23 -14.55 -0.67
N ARG A 51 -16.06 -13.75 -1.32
CA ARG A 51 -16.32 -13.82 -2.75
C ARG A 51 -16.69 -12.45 -3.26
N GLN A 52 -15.67 -11.66 -3.59
CA GLN A 52 -15.82 -10.62 -4.59
C GLN A 52 -14.48 -10.25 -5.22
N TYR A 53 -13.84 -11.23 -5.84
CA TYR A 53 -12.77 -11.01 -6.83
C TYR A 53 -12.96 -11.87 -8.09
N GLU A 54 -14.19 -12.38 -8.31
CA GLU A 54 -14.53 -13.30 -9.41
C GLU A 54 -15.73 -12.81 -10.24
N GLU A 55 -16.17 -11.56 -10.08
CA GLU A 55 -17.30 -10.99 -10.86
C GLU A 55 -16.86 -10.12 -12.04
N PHE A 56 -15.56 -9.91 -12.26
CA PHE A 56 -15.06 -9.22 -13.46
C PHE A 56 -14.54 -10.17 -14.54
N PHE A 57 -14.15 -11.39 -14.18
CA PHE A 57 -13.82 -12.48 -15.12
C PHE A 57 -14.96 -13.51 -15.20
N GLY A 58 -16.20 -13.03 -15.11
CA GLY A 58 -17.39 -13.86 -15.13
C GLY A 58 -17.61 -14.56 -16.47
N GLY A 59 -17.11 -15.80 -16.56
CA GLY A 59 -17.81 -16.86 -17.27
C GLY A 59 -17.25 -17.30 -18.62
N PHE A 60 -15.96 -17.64 -18.69
CA PHE A 60 -15.51 -18.63 -19.68
C PHE A 60 -15.53 -20.02 -19.01
N TYR A 61 -16.71 -20.46 -18.55
CA TYR A 61 -16.89 -21.89 -18.26
C TYR A 61 -16.76 -22.58 -19.61
N PHE A 62 -15.61 -23.18 -19.85
CA PHE A 62 -15.35 -23.99 -21.02
C PHE A 62 -16.28 -25.19 -20.91
N ASP A 63 -17.39 -25.16 -21.65
CA ASP A 63 -18.32 -26.27 -21.76
C ASP A 63 -17.56 -27.37 -22.53
N GLU A 64 -16.97 -28.32 -21.79
CA GLU A 64 -16.13 -29.39 -22.34
C GLU A 64 -16.88 -30.23 -23.38
N ASP A 65 -18.21 -30.27 -23.33
CA ASP A 65 -19.07 -30.96 -24.31
C ASP A 65 -19.27 -30.16 -25.63
N ALA A 66 -18.94 -28.86 -25.65
CA ALA A 66 -18.89 -28.05 -26.87
C ALA A 66 -17.53 -28.16 -27.60
N LEU A 67 -16.52 -28.74 -26.95
CA LEU A 67 -15.16 -28.91 -27.47
C LEU A 67 -15.03 -30.05 -28.49
N SER A 68 -16.03 -30.93 -28.60
CA SER A 68 -15.99 -32.06 -29.54
C SER A 68 -16.34 -31.69 -30.98
N LYS A 69 -16.66 -30.41 -31.26
CA LYS A 69 -16.69 -29.90 -32.62
C LYS A 69 -15.30 -29.43 -32.95
N ASP A 70 -14.61 -30.21 -33.78
CA ASP A 70 -13.37 -29.79 -34.41
C ASP A 70 -13.62 -28.46 -35.12
N ILE A 71 -13.17 -27.35 -34.50
CA ILE A 71 -13.18 -26.04 -35.13
C ILE A 71 -12.14 -26.12 -36.23
N SER A 72 -12.60 -26.32 -37.47
CA SER A 72 -11.72 -26.39 -38.64
C SER A 72 -11.03 -25.05 -38.83
N LEU A 73 -9.74 -24.97 -38.51
CA LEU A 73 -8.89 -23.79 -38.69
C LEU A 73 -8.32 -23.68 -40.13
N ASP A 74 -8.86 -24.47 -41.06
CA ASP A 74 -8.40 -24.49 -42.44
C ASP A 74 -8.66 -23.14 -43.13
N GLY A 75 -7.62 -22.56 -43.74
CA GLY A 75 -7.66 -21.24 -44.37
C GLY A 75 -7.32 -20.05 -43.45
N LEU A 76 -7.23 -20.25 -42.13
CA LEU A 76 -6.86 -19.20 -41.17
C LEU A 76 -5.47 -18.61 -41.45
N ASP A 77 -4.51 -19.46 -41.86
CA ASP A 77 -3.15 -19.01 -42.19
C ASP A 77 -3.15 -18.02 -43.37
N LYS A 78 -4.05 -18.21 -44.33
CA LYS A 78 -4.17 -17.34 -45.50
C LYS A 78 -4.78 -15.99 -45.12
N GLU A 79 -5.80 -16.00 -44.26
CA GLU A 79 -6.44 -14.79 -43.75
C GLU A 79 -5.47 -13.99 -42.85
N LEU A 80 -4.66 -14.67 -42.04
CA LEU A 80 -3.60 -14.06 -41.24
C LEU A 80 -2.53 -13.40 -42.13
N GLU A 81 -2.13 -14.06 -43.21
CA GLU A 81 -1.13 -13.52 -44.15
C GLU A 81 -1.67 -12.33 -44.96
N GLU A 82 -2.95 -12.35 -45.34
CA GLU A 82 -3.63 -11.22 -46.01
C GLU A 82 -3.69 -9.97 -45.11
N HIS A 83 -3.84 -10.15 -43.79
CA HIS A 83 -3.99 -9.05 -42.83
C HIS A 83 -2.69 -8.63 -42.12
N LYS A 84 -1.56 -9.30 -42.37
CA LYS A 84 -0.30 -9.04 -41.62
C LYS A 84 0.23 -7.61 -41.77
N ASN A 85 -0.03 -6.97 -42.91
CA ASN A 85 0.49 -5.64 -43.25
C ASN A 85 -0.57 -4.55 -43.06
N TYR A 86 -1.62 -4.82 -42.28
CA TYR A 86 -2.63 -3.80 -42.02
C TYR A 86 -2.04 -2.73 -41.09
N ASP A 87 -1.62 -1.61 -41.67
CA ASP A 87 -0.92 -0.51 -40.98
C ASP A 87 -1.63 -0.05 -39.70
N VAL A 88 -2.97 -0.09 -39.69
CA VAL A 88 -3.78 0.25 -38.51
C VAL A 88 -3.58 -0.76 -37.38
N LEU A 89 -3.55 -2.06 -37.68
CA LEU A 89 -3.29 -3.11 -36.68
C LEU A 89 -1.86 -3.02 -36.15
N ILE A 90 -0.87 -2.85 -37.04
CA ILE A 90 0.53 -2.70 -36.67
C ILE A 90 0.72 -1.47 -35.76
N SER A 91 0.12 -0.33 -36.12
CA SER A 91 0.23 0.89 -35.32
C SER A 91 -0.45 0.76 -33.95
N ILE A 92 -1.61 0.09 -33.87
CA ILE A 92 -2.27 -0.18 -32.59
C ILE A 92 -1.40 -1.08 -31.70
N LEU A 93 -0.88 -2.19 -32.25
CA LEU A 93 -0.07 -3.14 -31.49
C LEU A 93 1.25 -2.52 -31.01
N THR A 94 1.95 -1.80 -31.88
CA THR A 94 3.22 -1.12 -31.52
C THR A 94 2.99 0.02 -30.53
N ASN A 95 1.87 0.73 -30.61
CA ASN A 95 1.53 1.74 -29.62
C ASN A 95 1.17 1.11 -28.26
N GLY A 96 0.45 -0.02 -28.26
CA GLY A 96 0.15 -0.78 -27.05
C GLY A 96 1.40 -1.32 -26.35
N GLU A 97 2.39 -1.76 -27.12
CA GLU A 97 3.71 -2.16 -26.60
C GLU A 97 4.41 -0.97 -25.92
N LYS A 98 4.51 0.18 -26.60
CA LYS A 98 5.10 1.39 -26.02
C LYS A 98 4.40 1.84 -24.73
N GLN A 99 3.07 1.73 -24.67
CA GLN A 99 2.31 2.09 -23.46
C GLN A 99 2.63 1.14 -22.29
N ARG A 100 2.75 -0.16 -22.55
CA ARG A 100 3.17 -1.14 -21.52
C ARG A 100 4.59 -0.88 -21.02
N ASP A 101 5.51 -0.54 -21.91
CA ASP A 101 6.89 -0.22 -21.53
C ASP A 101 6.92 1.05 -20.67
N MET A 102 6.17 2.08 -21.07
CA MET A 102 6.02 3.30 -20.28
C MET A 102 5.40 3.04 -18.91
N ALA A 103 4.34 2.21 -18.84
CA ALA A 103 3.71 1.86 -17.57
C ALA A 103 4.70 1.12 -16.65
N THR A 104 5.40 0.12 -17.17
CA THR A 104 6.41 -0.65 -16.43
C THR A 104 7.53 0.26 -15.91
N MET A 105 8.00 1.20 -16.73
CA MET A 105 9.02 2.17 -16.33
C MET A 105 8.51 3.12 -15.24
N VAL A 106 7.29 3.66 -15.38
CA VAL A 106 6.70 4.56 -14.39
C VAL A 106 6.46 3.84 -13.06
N GLU A 107 5.95 2.61 -13.09
CA GLU A 107 5.78 1.76 -11.91
C GLU A 107 7.12 1.47 -11.23
N GLY A 108 8.16 1.15 -12.01
CA GLY A 108 9.51 0.96 -11.48
C GLY A 108 10.07 2.21 -10.80
N ASN A 109 9.95 3.38 -11.46
CA ASN A 109 10.39 4.66 -10.89
C ASN A 109 9.62 5.02 -9.63
N LEU A 110 8.29 4.80 -9.62
CA LEU A 110 7.47 5.04 -8.44
C LEU A 110 7.89 4.13 -7.28
N GLY A 111 8.14 2.84 -7.55
CA GLY A 111 8.62 1.90 -6.55
C GLY A 111 9.97 2.31 -5.95
N HIS A 112 10.89 2.84 -6.75
CA HIS A 112 12.17 3.39 -6.25
C HIS A 112 11.96 4.61 -5.37
N ILE A 113 11.13 5.57 -5.80
CA ILE A 113 10.83 6.77 -5.01
C ILE A 113 10.18 6.39 -3.67
N GLU A 114 9.25 5.43 -3.66
CA GLU A 114 8.62 4.95 -2.43
C GLU A 114 9.64 4.32 -1.46
N GLN A 115 10.60 3.54 -1.98
CA GLN A 115 11.66 2.95 -1.17
C GLN A 115 12.58 4.02 -0.56
N ASP A 116 12.99 5.01 -1.36
CA ASP A 116 13.82 6.12 -0.90
C ASP A 116 13.10 6.92 0.20
N LEU A 117 11.80 7.20 0.02
CA LEU A 117 10.99 7.90 1.02
C LEU A 117 10.86 7.12 2.33
N ILE A 118 10.71 5.79 2.28
CA ILE A 118 10.70 4.95 3.48
C ILE A 118 12.06 5.01 4.18
N GLN A 119 13.15 4.94 3.42
CA GLN A 119 14.49 5.01 3.98
C GLN A 119 14.74 6.34 4.69
N ASP A 120 14.38 7.45 4.06
CA ASP A 120 14.52 8.78 4.65
C ASP A 120 13.69 8.91 5.94
N TYR A 121 12.47 8.36 5.96
CA TYR A 121 11.64 8.36 7.17
C TYR A 121 12.27 7.59 8.34
N ILE A 122 12.91 6.45 8.05
CA ILE A 122 13.64 5.66 9.07
C ILE A 122 14.83 6.46 9.59
N LYS A 123 15.62 7.04 8.69
CA LYS A 123 16.78 7.86 9.04
C LYS A 123 16.40 9.05 9.91
N ASP A 124 15.30 9.73 9.60
CA ASP A 124 14.78 10.83 10.40
C ASP A 124 14.33 10.36 11.80
N ASN A 125 13.78 9.15 11.91
CA ASN A 125 13.47 8.54 13.20
C ASN A 125 14.72 8.25 14.03
N ASP A 126 15.78 7.70 13.43
CA ASP A 126 17.04 7.45 14.12
C ASP A 126 17.64 8.76 14.67
N SER A 127 17.56 9.84 13.89
CA SER A 127 17.96 11.19 14.33
C SER A 127 17.13 11.68 15.53
N LEU A 128 15.81 11.42 15.53
CA LEU A 128 14.94 11.77 16.65
C LEU A 128 15.26 10.97 17.91
N VAL A 129 15.61 9.69 17.79
CA VAL A 129 16.07 8.85 18.91
C VAL A 129 17.34 9.44 19.51
N LEU A 130 18.33 9.81 18.69
CA LEU A 130 19.56 10.45 19.16
C LEU A 130 19.29 11.76 19.90
N LEU A 131 18.34 12.57 19.40
CA LEU A 131 17.95 13.81 20.06
C LEU A 131 17.29 13.52 21.43
N HIS A 132 16.45 12.50 21.52
CA HIS A 132 15.84 12.09 22.78
C HIS A 132 16.89 11.66 23.81
N ASP A 133 17.91 10.92 23.39
CA ASP A 133 19.02 10.52 24.26
C ASP A 133 19.79 11.76 24.77
N GLN A 134 20.06 12.75 23.92
CA GLN A 134 20.70 14.01 24.33
C GLN A 134 19.86 14.81 25.34
N ILE A 135 18.54 14.85 25.15
CA ILE A 135 17.63 15.52 26.10
C ILE A 135 17.66 14.81 27.44
N HIS A 136 17.63 13.48 27.44
CA HIS A 136 17.74 12.68 28.66
C HIS A 136 19.06 12.93 29.38
N ASP A 137 20.17 13.04 28.66
CA ASP A 137 21.47 13.40 29.23
C ASP A 137 21.44 14.80 29.88
N CYS A 138 20.76 15.77 29.25
CA CYS A 138 20.55 17.09 29.86
C CYS A 138 19.72 16.98 31.15
N ASP A 139 18.67 16.17 31.18
CA ASP A 139 17.85 15.95 32.37
C ASP A 139 18.65 15.36 33.54
N ILE A 140 19.59 14.44 33.25
CA ILE A 140 20.52 13.91 34.26
C ILE A 140 21.37 15.03 34.85
N VAL A 141 21.98 15.87 33.99
CA VAL A 141 22.81 16.99 34.44
C VAL A 141 22.00 17.98 35.28
N LEU A 142 20.78 18.33 34.84
CA LEU A 142 19.88 19.21 35.59
C LEU A 142 19.48 18.62 36.94
N SER A 143 19.25 17.31 37.02
CA SER A 143 18.94 16.61 38.28
C SER A 143 20.12 16.64 39.27
N GLN A 144 21.36 16.48 38.77
CA GLN A 144 22.57 16.59 39.58
C GLN A 144 22.75 17.99 40.15
N ILE A 145 22.56 19.03 39.32
CA ILE A 145 22.59 20.43 39.76
C ILE A 145 21.51 20.68 40.81
N GLY A 146 20.29 20.21 40.58
CA GLY A 146 19.19 20.33 41.54
C GLY A 146 19.50 19.68 42.89
N SER A 147 20.13 18.51 42.87
CA SER A 147 20.54 17.79 44.09
C SER A 147 21.63 18.55 44.87
N LEU A 148 22.63 19.07 44.16
CA LEU A 148 23.67 19.92 44.76
C LEU A 148 23.07 21.18 45.41
N LEU A 149 22.20 21.88 44.68
CA LEU A 149 21.54 23.10 45.16
C LEU A 149 20.60 22.82 46.35
N SER A 150 19.86 21.73 46.32
CA SER A 150 19.03 21.29 47.45
C SER A 150 19.89 20.98 48.68
N GLY A 151 21.06 20.37 48.50
CA GLY A 151 22.03 20.15 49.57
C GLY A 151 22.45 21.45 50.27
N PHE A 152 22.60 22.57 49.56
CA PHE A 152 22.88 23.87 50.17
C PHE A 152 21.68 24.49 50.91
N GLN A 153 20.45 24.15 50.52
CA GLN A 153 19.23 24.62 51.21
C GLN A 153 18.93 23.87 52.50
N VAL A 154 19.36 22.61 52.64
CA VAL A 154 19.11 21.79 53.86
C VAL A 154 19.92 22.24 55.07
N TYR A 155 20.98 23.03 54.87
CA TYR A 155 21.83 23.57 55.94
C TYR A 155 21.52 25.03 56.32
N SER A 156 20.38 25.57 55.86
CA SER A 156 19.79 26.85 56.34
C SER A 156 18.53 26.59 57.15
#